data_AF-A0A6L4BCI7-F1
#
_entry.id   AF-A0A6L4BCI7-F1
#
_cell.length_a   1.000
_cell.length_b   1.000
_cell.length_c   1.000
_cell.angle_alpha   90.00
_cell.angle_beta   90.00
_cell.angle_gamma   90.00
#
_symmetry.space_group_name_H-M   'P 1'
#
loop_
_entity.id
_entity.type
_entity.pdbx_description
1 polymer ?
#
loop_
_entity_poly.entity_id
_entity_poly.type
_entity_poly.pdbx_seq_one_letter_code
_entity_poly.pdbx_strand_id
1 'polypeptide(L)'
;MDLVMAKHWWRFVCIYASASSSNNRVFLLIRTIMKTYYITCKSNGEITGANEYSEFQNTSGLAEFYASQGLTAVEVTEEEYQALRGSTIEDTHYFDGTAFVQIPAKPSEYHYFDFSTKQYIEPAGLLDDLKSQKNDTIDKRRETLSTAPIEFRGAMFDADKTAQANISAWLNVINSGASVPKGFVWRDATNVDHTADAQFVRELATAMTMRGTAMYAAAWAHKAAVGALQSVQDVLSYNVQADW
;
A
#
# COMPACT_ATOMS: atom_id res chain seq x y z
N MET A 1 25.54 6.78 42.41
CA MET A 1 26.77 6.00 42.13
C MET A 1 27.14 6.32 40.70
N ASP A 2 27.81 7.46 40.55
CA ASP A 2 28.18 8.08 39.29
C ASP A 2 29.37 7.35 38.66
N LEU A 3 29.32 7.11 37.35
CA LEU A 3 30.53 6.87 36.56
C LEU A 3 30.40 7.55 35.19
N VAL A 4 30.81 8.81 35.23
CA VAL A 4 31.42 9.68 34.23
C VAL A 4 31.83 8.99 32.91
N MET A 5 31.20 9.43 31.82
CA MET A 5 31.66 9.19 30.45
C MET A 5 32.96 9.95 30.17
N ALA A 6 33.97 9.23 29.71
CA ALA A 6 35.23 9.76 29.23
C ALA A 6 35.04 10.56 27.92
N LYS A 7 35.10 11.89 28.01
CA LYS A 7 35.25 12.81 26.88
C LYS A 7 36.71 13.23 26.74
N HIS A 8 37.58 12.40 26.15
CA HIS A 8 39.01 12.69 25.93
C HIS A 8 39.43 11.88 24.69
N TRP A 9 39.98 12.35 23.57
CA TRP A 9 40.69 13.57 23.18
C TRP A 9 40.43 13.89 21.69
N TRP A 10 40.12 15.14 21.36
CA TRP A 10 40.42 15.69 20.03
C TRP A 10 41.68 16.52 20.17
N ARG A 11 42.84 15.97 19.79
CA ARG A 11 44.04 16.77 19.58
C ARG A 11 43.90 17.46 18.22
N PHE A 12 43.33 18.66 18.21
CA PHE A 12 43.64 19.63 17.17
C PHE A 12 45.14 19.94 17.30
N VAL A 13 45.94 19.45 16.37
CA VAL A 13 47.30 19.91 16.17
C VAL A 13 47.20 21.29 15.50
N CYS A 14 46.93 22.33 16.31
CA CYS A 14 47.15 23.71 15.91
C CYS A 14 48.65 23.98 15.97
N ILE A 15 49.33 23.89 14.83
CA ILE A 15 50.70 24.40 14.70
C ILE A 15 50.60 25.92 14.66
N TYR A 16 50.81 26.56 15.81
CA TYR A 16 51.06 28.01 15.88
C TYR A 16 52.46 28.27 15.31
N ALA A 17 52.54 28.72 14.05
CA ALA A 17 53.75 29.28 13.50
C ALA A 17 53.91 30.72 14.03
N SER A 18 54.79 30.93 15.02
CA SER A 18 55.18 32.28 15.41
C SER A 18 56.13 32.84 14.34
N ALA A 19 55.79 34.00 13.79
CA ALA A 19 56.58 34.69 12.79
C ALA A 19 57.85 35.26 13.44
N SER A 20 58.98 34.61 13.21
CA SER A 20 60.32 35.17 13.39
C SER A 20 61.03 35.13 12.06
N SER A 21 61.49 36.29 11.60
CA SER A 21 62.06 36.55 10.29
C SER A 21 63.30 35.72 9.99
N SER A 22 63.13 34.62 9.26
CA SER A 22 64.14 34.03 8.36
C SER A 22 63.45 32.97 7.51
N ASN A 23 63.71 32.99 6.20
CA ASN A 23 63.17 32.12 5.14
C ASN A 23 63.16 30.60 5.47
N ASN A 24 62.23 30.14 6.30
CA ASN A 24 61.95 28.72 6.50
C ASN A 24 60.55 28.41 5.96
N ARG A 25 60.51 27.88 4.73
CA ARG A 25 59.30 27.29 4.17
C ARG A 25 58.99 26.02 4.94
N VAL A 26 58.10 26.10 5.93
CA VAL A 26 57.50 24.93 6.55
C VAL A 26 56.65 24.25 5.50
N PHE A 27 57.16 23.16 4.90
CA PHE A 27 56.37 22.28 4.07
C PHE A 27 55.38 21.55 4.97
N LEU A 28 54.15 22.04 5.02
CA LEU A 28 53.03 21.34 5.63
C LEU A 28 52.77 20.09 4.76
N LEU A 29 53.30 18.94 5.18
CA LEU A 29 53.01 17.68 4.52
C LEU A 29 51.58 17.30 4.91
N ILE A 30 50.61 17.65 4.06
CA ILE A 30 49.22 17.18 4.21
C ILE A 30 49.25 15.69 3.90
N ARG A 31 49.38 14.87 4.95
CA ARG A 31 49.26 13.42 4.82
C ARG A 31 47.78 13.09 4.69
N THR A 32 47.38 12.55 3.54
CA THR A 32 46.04 12.01 3.35
C THR A 32 45.85 10.84 4.31
N ILE A 33 44.85 10.94 5.19
CA ILE A 33 44.46 9.85 6.09
C ILE A 33 43.89 8.73 5.21
N MET A 34 44.50 7.55 5.26
CA MET A 34 43.97 6.37 4.57
C MET A 34 42.72 5.88 5.31
N LYS A 35 41.69 5.57 4.54
CA LYS A 35 40.43 5.01 5.03
C LYS A 35 40.21 3.64 4.39
N THR A 36 39.59 2.75 5.14
CA THR A 36 39.13 1.45 4.68
C THR A 36 37.62 1.38 4.84
N TYR A 37 36.94 0.83 3.84
CA TYR A 37 35.49 0.80 3.77
C TYR A 37 35.00 -0.64 3.74
N TYR A 38 33.98 -0.94 4.54
CA TYR A 38 33.38 -2.27 4.59
C TYR A 38 31.87 -2.20 4.41
N ILE A 39 31.33 -3.14 3.64
CA ILE A 39 29.90 -3.42 3.57
C ILE A 39 29.63 -4.73 4.31
N THR A 40 28.65 -4.72 5.20
CA THR A 40 28.24 -5.92 5.95
C THR A 40 26.96 -6.48 5.38
N CYS A 41 26.93 -7.78 5.13
CA CYS A 41 25.79 -8.47 4.54
C CYS A 41 25.36 -9.66 5.41
N LYS A 42 24.07 -9.99 5.41
CA LYS A 42 23.57 -11.28 5.94
C LYS A 42 23.96 -12.43 5.02
N SER A 43 23.77 -13.66 5.48
CA SER A 43 24.00 -14.88 4.68
C SER A 43 23.12 -14.97 3.43
N ASN A 44 21.95 -14.34 3.43
CA ASN A 44 21.11 -14.20 2.24
C ASN A 44 21.55 -13.03 1.34
N GLY A 45 22.65 -12.33 1.62
CA GLY A 45 23.15 -11.24 0.79
C GLY A 45 22.47 -9.88 0.97
N GLU A 46 21.55 -9.73 1.91
CA GLU A 46 20.99 -8.42 2.29
C GLU A 46 22.08 -7.54 2.92
N ILE A 47 22.23 -6.31 2.42
CA ILE A 47 23.19 -5.33 2.95
C ILE A 47 22.62 -4.71 4.22
N THR A 48 23.30 -4.88 5.35
CA THR A 48 22.83 -4.42 6.67
C THR A 48 23.63 -3.26 7.24
N GLY A 49 24.78 -2.94 6.64
CA GLY A 49 25.64 -1.89 7.16
C GLY A 49 26.74 -1.48 6.21
N ALA A 50 27.20 -0.24 6.39
CA ALA A 50 28.29 0.36 5.65
C ALA A 50 29.18 1.13 6.65
N ASN A 51 30.39 0.64 6.88
CA ASN A 51 31.30 1.16 7.89
C ASN A 51 32.55 1.75 7.25
N GLU A 52 32.98 2.90 7.77
CA GLU A 52 34.23 3.56 7.41
C GLU A 52 35.18 3.50 8.60
N TYR A 53 36.41 3.06 8.36
CA TYR A 53 37.47 3.04 9.36
C TYR A 53 38.66 3.88 8.90
N SER A 54 39.19 4.69 9.81
CA SER A 54 40.44 5.42 9.60
C SER A 54 41.66 4.54 9.89
N GLU A 55 42.84 4.94 9.40
CA GLU A 55 44.12 4.27 9.68
C GLU A 55 44.46 4.11 11.18
N PHE A 56 43.76 4.84 12.06
CA PHE A 56 43.95 4.75 13.52
C PHE A 56 43.11 3.64 14.18
N GLN A 57 42.19 3.00 13.44
CA GLN A 57 41.36 1.91 13.92
C GLN A 57 41.94 0.57 13.44
N ASN A 58 42.09 -0.38 14.35
CA ASN A 58 42.54 -1.72 13.99
C ASN A 58 41.39 -2.48 13.31
N THR A 59 41.57 -2.83 12.04
CA THR A 59 40.62 -3.64 11.26
C THR A 59 40.91 -5.15 11.38
N SER A 60 42.01 -5.55 12.01
CA SER A 60 42.34 -6.96 12.25
C SER A 60 41.27 -7.61 13.14
N GLY A 61 40.69 -8.73 12.69
CA GLY A 61 39.64 -9.41 13.44
C GLY A 61 38.21 -8.95 13.09
N LEU A 62 38.02 -7.93 12.24
CA LEU A 62 36.68 -7.46 11.88
C LEU A 62 35.87 -8.52 11.14
N ALA A 63 36.51 -9.25 10.21
CA ALA A 63 35.84 -10.33 9.48
C ALA A 63 35.34 -11.41 10.44
N GLU A 64 36.15 -11.83 11.40
CA GLU A 64 35.80 -12.81 12.44
C GLU A 64 34.71 -12.27 13.38
N PHE A 65 34.78 -10.98 13.73
CA PHE A 65 33.76 -10.32 14.55
C PHE A 65 32.40 -10.34 13.85
N TYR A 66 32.32 -9.92 12.59
CA TYR A 66 31.06 -9.94 11.83
C TYR A 66 30.59 -11.37 11.55
N ALA A 67 31.50 -12.29 11.24
CA ALA A 67 31.17 -13.70 11.07
C ALA A 67 30.55 -14.30 12.34
N SER A 68 31.02 -13.91 13.54
CA SER A 68 30.42 -14.33 14.81
C SER A 68 28.98 -13.86 15.02
N GLN A 69 28.56 -12.82 14.27
CA GLN A 69 27.19 -12.30 14.25
C GLN A 69 26.36 -12.86 13.08
N GLY A 70 26.92 -13.81 12.30
CA GLY A 70 26.27 -14.33 11.10
C GLY A 70 26.28 -13.36 9.92
N LEU A 71 27.19 -12.38 9.94
CA LEU A 71 27.37 -11.41 8.87
C LEU A 71 28.67 -11.65 8.10
N THR A 72 28.69 -11.28 6.83
CA THR A 72 29.89 -11.22 6.01
C THR A 72 30.31 -9.77 5.85
N ALA A 73 31.55 -9.43 6.19
CA ALA A 73 32.12 -8.12 5.95
C ALA A 73 33.00 -8.17 4.69
N VAL A 74 32.69 -7.33 3.71
CA VAL A 74 33.40 -7.24 2.43
C VAL A 74 34.09 -5.89 2.38
N GLU A 75 35.41 -5.91 2.22
CA GLU A 75 36.19 -4.68 1.98
C GLU A 75 35.91 -4.18 0.56
N VAL A 76 35.61 -2.89 0.42
CA VAL A 76 35.25 -2.26 -0.85
C VAL A 76 36.05 -0.99 -1.07
N THR A 77 36.09 -0.53 -2.32
CA THR A 77 36.65 0.78 -2.66
C THR A 77 35.78 1.92 -2.11
N GLU A 78 36.34 3.13 -2.03
CA GLU A 78 35.55 4.31 -1.63
C GLU A 78 34.38 4.57 -2.60
N GLU A 79 34.60 4.38 -3.90
CA GLU A 79 33.56 4.56 -4.93
C GLU A 79 32.39 3.59 -4.73
N GLU A 80 32.69 2.30 -4.55
CA GLU A 80 31.68 1.28 -4.24
C GLU A 80 30.99 1.58 -2.91
N TYR A 81 31.72 2.00 -1.88
CA TYR A 81 31.13 2.39 -0.60
C TYR A 81 30.11 3.53 -0.75
N GLN A 82 30.43 4.57 -1.52
CA GLN A 82 29.49 5.67 -1.76
C GLN A 82 28.25 5.19 -2.53
N ALA A 83 28.39 4.26 -3.47
CA ALA A 83 27.28 3.68 -4.21
C ALA A 83 26.40 2.77 -3.33
N LEU A 84 27.00 1.95 -2.46
CA LEU A 84 26.34 0.88 -1.71
C LEU A 84 25.78 1.32 -0.36
N ARG A 85 26.33 2.38 0.27
CA ARG A 85 25.86 2.81 1.59
C ARG A 85 24.37 3.16 1.63
N GLY A 86 23.81 3.66 0.52
CA GLY A 86 22.37 3.95 0.41
C GLY A 86 21.49 2.69 0.42
N SER A 87 22.05 1.55 -0.01
CA SER A 87 21.37 0.25 0.02
C SER A 87 21.11 -0.26 1.43
N THR A 88 21.70 0.34 2.48
CA THR A 88 21.37 0.04 3.88
C THR A 88 19.98 0.52 4.29
N ILE A 89 19.33 1.36 3.48
CA ILE A 89 18.01 1.93 3.74
C ILE A 89 17.04 1.62 2.59
N GLU A 90 17.50 1.76 1.35
CA GLU A 90 16.63 1.72 0.17
C GLU A 90 16.64 0.37 -0.58
N ASP A 91 17.41 -0.62 -0.11
CA ASP A 91 17.51 -1.95 -0.73
C ASP A 91 17.77 -1.88 -2.25
N THR A 92 18.77 -1.10 -2.67
CA THR A 92 19.10 -0.92 -4.08
C THR A 92 20.09 -1.95 -4.63
N HIS A 93 20.81 -2.65 -3.75
CA HIS A 93 21.79 -3.69 -4.09
C HIS A 93 21.72 -4.86 -3.12
N TYR A 94 22.20 -6.02 -3.55
CA TYR A 94 22.45 -7.18 -2.71
C TYR A 94 23.82 -7.78 -3.02
N PHE A 95 24.37 -8.57 -2.09
CA PHE A 95 25.59 -9.35 -2.31
C PHE A 95 25.23 -10.77 -2.75
N ASP A 96 25.76 -11.26 -3.87
CA ASP A 96 25.49 -12.61 -4.37
C ASP A 96 26.46 -13.68 -3.84
N GLY A 97 27.38 -13.28 -2.96
CA GLY A 97 28.48 -14.10 -2.44
C GLY A 97 29.83 -13.78 -3.10
N THR A 98 29.81 -13.09 -4.25
CA THR A 98 31.00 -12.76 -5.03
C THR A 98 31.06 -11.27 -5.38
N ALA A 99 29.92 -10.66 -5.72
CA ALA A 99 29.81 -9.27 -6.14
C ALA A 99 28.54 -8.60 -5.60
N PHE A 100 28.55 -7.27 -5.59
CA PHE A 100 27.36 -6.48 -5.34
C PHE A 100 26.57 -6.31 -6.64
N VAL A 101 25.30 -6.69 -6.60
CA VAL A 101 24.40 -6.69 -7.75
C VAL A 101 23.26 -5.72 -7.48
N GLN A 102 22.97 -4.85 -8.46
CA GLN A 102 21.85 -3.93 -8.40
C GLN A 102 20.53 -4.71 -8.43
N ILE A 103 19.62 -4.40 -7.51
CA ILE A 103 18.28 -4.96 -7.49
C ILE A 103 17.51 -4.41 -8.70
N PRO A 104 16.83 -5.26 -9.49
CA PRO A 104 16.08 -4.81 -10.66
C PRO A 104 14.96 -3.84 -10.28
N ALA A 105 14.37 -3.15 -11.26
CA ALA A 105 13.24 -2.27 -10.99
C ALA A 105 12.05 -3.07 -10.42
N LYS A 106 11.43 -2.53 -9.37
CA LYS A 106 10.27 -3.11 -8.70
C LYS A 106 9.08 -3.26 -9.66
N PRO A 107 8.50 -4.46 -9.85
CA PRO A 107 7.39 -4.67 -10.78
C PRO A 107 6.12 -3.89 -10.42
N SER A 108 5.76 -3.86 -9.13
CA SER A 108 4.64 -3.08 -8.60
C SER A 108 4.85 -2.77 -7.13
N GLU A 109 4.07 -1.86 -6.56
CA GLU A 109 4.17 -1.48 -5.14
C GLU A 109 3.95 -2.66 -4.18
N TYR A 110 3.25 -3.70 -4.61
CA TYR A 110 2.90 -4.87 -3.81
C TYR A 110 3.99 -5.95 -3.74
N HIS A 111 5.04 -5.84 -4.55
CA HIS A 111 6.15 -6.78 -4.48
C HIS A 111 7.13 -6.38 -3.36
N TYR A 112 7.90 -7.34 -2.86
CA TYR A 112 9.11 -7.05 -2.11
C TYR A 112 10.23 -7.95 -2.62
N PHE A 113 11.47 -7.48 -2.49
CA PHE A 113 12.62 -8.24 -2.95
C PHE A 113 12.95 -9.30 -1.90
N ASP A 114 12.89 -10.57 -2.27
CA ASP A 114 13.36 -11.65 -1.42
C ASP A 114 14.86 -11.89 -1.69
N PHE A 115 15.67 -11.50 -0.71
CA PHE A 115 17.12 -11.66 -0.76
C PHE A 115 17.57 -13.12 -0.81
N SER A 116 16.74 -14.09 -0.45
CA SER A 116 17.09 -15.51 -0.51
C SER A 116 16.96 -16.06 -1.93
N THR A 117 15.88 -15.71 -2.62
CA THR A 117 15.58 -16.17 -3.99
C THR A 117 16.09 -15.20 -5.07
N LYS A 118 16.50 -13.98 -4.67
CA LYS A 118 16.93 -12.88 -5.54
C LYS A 118 15.84 -12.46 -6.54
N GLN A 119 14.59 -12.57 -6.12
CA GLN A 119 13.42 -12.27 -6.94
C GLN A 119 12.44 -11.38 -6.19
N TYR A 120 11.67 -10.62 -6.94
CA TYR A 120 10.50 -9.95 -6.40
C TYR A 120 9.38 -10.97 -6.19
N ILE A 121 8.83 -11.00 -4.98
CA ILE A 121 7.71 -11.85 -4.63
C ILE A 121 6.56 -11.02 -4.08
N GLU A 122 5.35 -11.54 -4.25
CA GLU A 122 4.14 -10.99 -3.66
C GLU A 122 3.96 -11.57 -2.25
N PRO A 123 3.49 -10.78 -1.26
CA PRO A 123 3.09 -11.29 0.03
C PRO A 123 2.09 -12.43 -0.09
N ALA A 124 2.31 -13.49 0.69
CA ALA A 124 1.36 -14.59 0.78
C ALA A 124 -0.02 -14.05 1.23
N GLY A 125 -1.08 -14.42 0.50
CA GLY A 125 -2.45 -13.99 0.79
C GLY A 125 -2.87 -12.67 0.12
N LEU A 126 -1.95 -11.92 -0.50
CA LEU A 126 -2.26 -10.63 -1.12
C LEU A 126 -3.41 -10.72 -2.14
N LEU A 127 -3.40 -11.74 -3.00
CA LEU A 127 -4.43 -11.94 -4.02
C LEU A 127 -5.83 -12.08 -3.39
N ASP A 128 -5.93 -12.87 -2.32
CA ASP A 128 -7.19 -13.13 -1.64
C ASP A 128 -7.68 -11.89 -0.87
N ASP A 129 -6.76 -11.15 -0.24
CA ASP A 129 -7.07 -9.89 0.42
C ASP A 129 -7.62 -8.85 -0.56
N LEU A 130 -7.01 -8.71 -1.74
CA LEU A 130 -7.48 -7.79 -2.77
C LEU A 130 -8.84 -8.21 -3.35
N LYS A 131 -9.07 -9.52 -3.55
CA LYS A 131 -10.39 -10.03 -3.95
C LYS A 131 -11.45 -9.71 -2.89
N SER A 132 -11.12 -9.86 -1.61
CA SER A 132 -12.00 -9.51 -0.50
C SER A 132 -12.38 -8.02 -0.50
N GLN A 133 -11.38 -7.12 -0.61
CA GLN A 133 -11.61 -5.67 -0.70
C GLN A 133 -12.45 -5.29 -1.93
N LYS A 134 -12.27 -5.99 -3.05
CA LYS A 134 -13.07 -5.78 -4.25
C LYS A 134 -14.53 -6.22 -4.03
N ASN A 135 -14.75 -7.34 -3.35
CA ASN A 135 -16.09 -7.80 -2.96
C ASN A 135 -16.82 -6.80 -2.05
N ASP A 136 -16.12 -6.19 -1.09
CA ASP A 136 -16.68 -5.11 -0.27
C ASP A 136 -17.09 -3.90 -1.10
N THR A 137 -16.30 -3.57 -2.13
CA THR A 137 -16.61 -2.49 -3.06
C THR A 137 -17.87 -2.80 -3.88
N ILE A 138 -18.02 -4.04 -4.34
CA ILE A 138 -19.21 -4.53 -5.05
C ILE A 138 -20.44 -4.41 -4.14
N ASP A 139 -20.33 -4.81 -2.88
CA ASP A 139 -21.46 -4.73 -1.93
C ASP A 139 -21.88 -3.30 -1.64
N LYS A 140 -20.92 -2.39 -1.43
CA LYS A 140 -21.20 -0.95 -1.26
C LYS A 140 -21.88 -0.35 -2.49
N ARG A 141 -21.44 -0.75 -3.69
CA ARG A 141 -22.05 -0.29 -4.95
C ARG A 141 -23.49 -0.78 -5.08
N ARG A 142 -23.74 -2.06 -4.83
CA ARG A 142 -25.08 -2.64 -4.80
C ARG A 142 -25.99 -1.91 -3.82
N GLU A 143 -25.53 -1.65 -2.60
CA GLU A 143 -26.31 -0.93 -1.58
C GLU A 143 -26.66 0.49 -2.04
N THR A 144 -25.69 1.20 -2.62
CA THR A 144 -25.89 2.55 -3.17
C THR A 144 -26.96 2.54 -4.27
N LEU A 145 -26.86 1.60 -5.22
CA LEU A 145 -27.82 1.49 -6.32
C LEU A 145 -29.20 0.99 -5.87
N SER A 146 -29.26 0.17 -4.82
CA SER A 146 -30.54 -0.37 -4.31
C SER A 146 -31.37 0.67 -3.57
N THR A 147 -30.76 1.78 -3.14
CA THR A 147 -31.43 2.88 -2.44
C THR A 147 -31.58 4.14 -3.30
N ALA A 148 -30.91 4.20 -4.45
CA ALA A 148 -31.06 5.28 -5.42
C ALA A 148 -32.50 5.30 -6.00
N PRO A 149 -33.05 6.47 -6.35
CA PRO A 149 -34.36 6.57 -6.98
C PRO A 149 -34.54 5.64 -8.19
N ILE A 150 -35.74 5.12 -8.39
CA ILE A 150 -36.11 4.19 -9.47
C ILE A 150 -36.97 4.90 -10.51
N GLU A 151 -36.67 4.70 -11.80
CA GLU A 151 -37.56 5.13 -12.87
C GLU A 151 -38.78 4.20 -12.94
N PHE A 152 -39.97 4.78 -12.83
CA PHE A 152 -41.23 4.07 -12.98
C PHE A 152 -42.26 4.98 -13.64
N ARG A 153 -42.89 4.50 -14.72
CA ARG A 153 -43.89 5.26 -15.51
C ARG A 153 -43.41 6.67 -15.93
N GLY A 154 -42.12 6.82 -16.23
CA GLY A 154 -41.52 8.08 -16.68
C GLY A 154 -41.21 9.09 -15.59
N ALA A 155 -41.30 8.72 -14.31
CA ALA A 155 -40.90 9.54 -13.17
C ALA A 155 -39.93 8.79 -12.25
N MET A 156 -39.15 9.53 -11.46
CA MET A 156 -38.17 8.96 -10.52
C MET A 156 -38.76 8.89 -9.12
N PHE A 157 -39.02 7.69 -8.62
CA PHE A 157 -39.54 7.49 -7.27
C PHE A 157 -38.43 7.15 -6.28
N ASP A 158 -38.54 7.65 -5.05
CA ASP A 158 -37.63 7.23 -3.98
C ASP A 158 -37.71 5.72 -3.79
N ALA A 159 -36.55 5.08 -3.64
CA ALA A 159 -36.43 3.64 -3.41
C ALA A 159 -35.57 3.34 -2.17
N ASP A 160 -35.39 4.31 -1.28
CA ASP A 160 -34.72 4.09 -0.01
C ASP A 160 -35.52 3.14 0.91
N LYS A 161 -34.93 2.80 2.06
CA LYS A 161 -35.54 1.87 3.02
C LYS A 161 -36.91 2.35 3.52
N THR A 162 -37.14 3.66 3.62
CA THR A 162 -38.41 4.24 4.07
C THR A 162 -39.46 4.12 2.97
N ALA A 163 -39.12 4.44 1.72
CA ALA A 163 -40.01 4.28 0.58
C ALA A 163 -40.42 2.80 0.39
N GLN A 164 -39.46 1.88 0.52
CA GLN A 164 -39.70 0.43 0.47
C GLN A 164 -40.63 -0.04 1.59
N ALA A 165 -40.45 0.45 2.81
CA ALA A 165 -41.33 0.13 3.94
C ALA A 165 -42.75 0.67 3.71
N ASN A 166 -42.87 1.90 3.23
CA ASN A 166 -44.15 2.54 2.97
C ASN A 166 -44.94 1.82 1.87
N ILE A 167 -44.30 1.46 0.75
CA ILE A 167 -44.97 0.77 -0.34
C ILE A 167 -45.41 -0.63 0.09
N SER A 168 -44.60 -1.32 0.90
CA SER A 168 -44.94 -2.63 1.46
C SER A 168 -46.12 -2.55 2.42
N ALA A 169 -46.19 -1.51 3.26
CA ALA A 169 -47.32 -1.30 4.17
C ALA A 169 -48.63 -1.07 3.40
N TRP A 170 -48.61 -0.22 2.36
CA TRP A 170 -49.78 0.00 1.51
C TRP A 170 -50.19 -1.25 0.74
N LEU A 171 -49.22 -2.02 0.24
CA LEU A 171 -49.50 -3.29 -0.43
C LEU A 171 -50.22 -4.28 0.50
N ASN A 172 -49.83 -4.36 1.78
CA ASN A 172 -50.52 -5.19 2.78
C ASN A 172 -51.96 -4.74 3.02
N VAL A 173 -52.20 -3.43 3.16
CA VAL A 173 -53.55 -2.86 3.30
C VAL A 173 -54.42 -3.23 2.10
N ILE A 174 -53.89 -3.04 0.90
CA ILE A 174 -54.58 -3.36 -0.36
C ILE A 174 -54.85 -4.88 -0.47
N ASN A 175 -53.90 -5.73 -0.08
CA ASN A 175 -54.06 -7.19 -0.11
C ASN A 175 -55.07 -7.70 0.92
N SER A 176 -55.33 -6.93 1.99
CA SER A 176 -56.40 -7.23 2.95
C SER A 176 -57.81 -6.89 2.44
N GLY A 177 -57.92 -6.33 1.22
CA GLY A 177 -59.18 -6.00 0.56
C GLY A 177 -59.63 -4.54 0.75
N ALA A 178 -58.83 -3.72 1.44
CA ALA A 178 -59.10 -2.30 1.57
C ALA A 178 -58.82 -1.55 0.25
N SER A 179 -59.63 -0.55 -0.05
CA SER A 179 -59.36 0.41 -1.13
C SER A 179 -58.40 1.50 -0.67
N VAL A 180 -57.61 2.03 -1.60
CA VAL A 180 -56.87 3.27 -1.35
C VAL A 180 -57.85 4.43 -1.17
N PRO A 181 -57.54 5.44 -0.32
CA PRO A 181 -58.40 6.61 -0.14
C PRO A 181 -58.67 7.34 -1.46
N LYS A 182 -59.83 8.01 -1.55
CA LYS A 182 -60.13 8.88 -2.69
C LYS A 182 -59.12 10.02 -2.76
N GLY A 183 -58.51 10.23 -3.93
CA GLY A 183 -57.48 11.25 -4.13
C GLY A 183 -56.11 10.88 -3.57
N PHE A 184 -55.85 9.58 -3.34
CA PHE A 184 -54.54 9.10 -2.93
C PHE A 184 -53.47 9.45 -3.97
N VAL A 185 -52.35 9.99 -3.50
CA VAL A 185 -51.20 10.37 -4.32
C VAL A 185 -49.94 9.74 -3.77
N TRP A 186 -49.02 9.41 -4.68
CA TRP A 186 -47.65 9.04 -4.35
C TRP A 186 -46.71 10.11 -4.87
N ARG A 187 -45.84 10.60 -4.00
CA ARG A 187 -44.88 11.65 -4.34
C ARG A 187 -43.62 11.03 -4.90
N ASP A 188 -43.13 11.58 -6.00
CA ASP A 188 -41.85 11.17 -6.59
C ASP A 188 -40.66 11.87 -5.91
N ALA A 189 -39.44 11.48 -6.26
CA ALA A 189 -38.20 12.00 -5.68
C ALA A 189 -37.97 13.49 -5.97
N THR A 190 -38.72 14.07 -6.93
CA THR A 190 -38.70 15.50 -7.26
C THR A 190 -39.81 16.30 -6.58
N ASN A 191 -40.56 15.65 -5.67
CA ASN A 191 -41.71 16.20 -4.98
C ASN A 191 -42.94 16.47 -5.87
N VAL A 192 -43.08 15.78 -6.99
CA VAL A 192 -44.29 15.84 -7.82
C VAL A 192 -45.27 14.75 -7.37
N ASP A 193 -46.53 15.14 -7.16
CA ASP A 193 -47.59 14.23 -6.75
C ASP A 193 -48.17 13.49 -7.96
N HIS A 194 -48.15 12.16 -7.92
CA HIS A 194 -48.74 11.29 -8.93
C HIS A 194 -50.00 10.63 -8.37
N THR A 195 -51.09 10.61 -9.14
CA THR A 195 -52.29 9.88 -8.73
C THR A 195 -51.97 8.40 -8.63
N ALA A 196 -52.25 7.80 -7.46
CA ALA A 196 -51.93 6.42 -7.17
C ALA A 196 -53.20 5.65 -6.82
N ASP A 197 -53.47 4.60 -7.58
CA ASP A 197 -54.49 3.61 -7.25
C ASP A 197 -53.84 2.33 -6.69
N ALA A 198 -54.66 1.32 -6.41
CA ALA A 198 -54.15 0.04 -5.93
C ALA A 198 -53.21 -0.64 -6.94
N GLN A 199 -53.42 -0.44 -8.24
CA GLN A 199 -52.57 -1.01 -9.29
C GLN A 199 -51.21 -0.32 -9.33
N PHE A 200 -51.17 1.01 -9.22
CA PHE A 200 -49.93 1.79 -9.11
C PHE A 200 -49.06 1.28 -7.96
N VAL A 201 -49.65 1.09 -6.78
CA VAL A 201 -48.90 0.60 -5.59
C VAL A 201 -48.31 -0.79 -5.82
N ARG A 202 -49.11 -1.70 -6.40
CA ARG A 202 -48.63 -3.07 -6.74
C ARG A 202 -47.48 -3.03 -7.73
N GLU A 203 -47.62 -2.27 -8.81
CA GLU A 203 -46.61 -2.20 -9.86
C GLU A 203 -45.32 -1.54 -9.38
N LEU A 204 -45.40 -0.46 -8.60
CA LEU A 204 -44.22 0.19 -8.02
C LEU A 204 -43.49 -0.76 -7.04
N ALA A 205 -44.23 -1.46 -6.19
CA ALA A 205 -43.66 -2.47 -5.30
C ALA A 205 -42.98 -3.61 -6.09
N THR A 206 -43.60 -4.08 -7.17
CA THR A 206 -43.00 -5.07 -8.08
C THR A 206 -41.74 -4.52 -8.73
N ALA A 207 -41.74 -3.29 -9.24
CA ALA A 207 -40.58 -2.66 -9.87
C ALA A 207 -39.39 -2.57 -8.89
N MET A 208 -39.63 -2.11 -7.65
CA MET A 208 -38.60 -2.06 -6.61
C MET A 208 -38.04 -3.46 -6.28
N THR A 209 -38.92 -4.46 -6.16
CA THR A 209 -38.52 -5.86 -5.86
C THR A 209 -37.69 -6.46 -7.00
N MET A 210 -38.12 -6.26 -8.25
CA MET A 210 -37.42 -6.76 -9.44
C MET A 210 -36.06 -6.09 -9.59
N ARG A 211 -35.97 -4.76 -9.37
CA ARG A 211 -34.68 -4.06 -9.36
C ARG A 211 -33.77 -4.61 -8.27
N GLY A 212 -34.25 -4.78 -7.04
CA GLY A 212 -33.45 -5.37 -5.96
C GLY A 212 -32.89 -6.75 -6.32
N THR A 213 -33.72 -7.60 -6.93
CA THR A 213 -33.32 -8.93 -7.42
C THR A 213 -32.23 -8.83 -8.49
N ALA A 214 -32.39 -7.95 -9.48
CA ALA A 214 -31.40 -7.71 -10.53
C ALA A 214 -30.05 -7.21 -9.95
N MET A 215 -30.09 -6.29 -8.98
CA MET A 215 -28.89 -5.78 -8.31
C MET A 215 -28.12 -6.87 -7.55
N TYR A 216 -28.81 -7.81 -6.90
CA TYR A 216 -28.17 -8.96 -6.27
C TYR A 216 -27.54 -9.90 -7.30
N ALA A 217 -28.25 -10.18 -8.40
CA ALA A 217 -27.72 -11.02 -9.48
C ALA A 217 -26.46 -10.42 -10.09
N ALA A 218 -26.46 -9.10 -10.39
CA ALA A 218 -25.28 -8.38 -10.87
C ALA A 218 -24.11 -8.45 -9.88
N ALA A 219 -24.36 -8.18 -8.59
CA ALA A 219 -23.33 -8.27 -7.57
C ALA A 219 -22.72 -9.69 -7.46
N TRP A 220 -23.54 -10.74 -7.57
CA TRP A 220 -23.04 -12.11 -7.57
C TRP A 220 -22.21 -12.42 -8.82
N ALA A 221 -22.62 -11.95 -9.99
CA ALA A 221 -21.84 -12.09 -11.22
C ALA A 221 -20.47 -11.40 -11.09
N HIS A 222 -20.41 -10.18 -10.54
CA HIS A 222 -19.16 -9.49 -10.26
C HIS A 222 -18.27 -10.25 -9.26
N LYS A 223 -18.84 -10.73 -8.15
CA LYS A 223 -18.10 -11.51 -7.14
C LYS A 223 -17.55 -12.82 -7.71
N ALA A 224 -18.32 -13.50 -8.56
CA ALA A 224 -17.86 -14.69 -9.26
C ALA A 224 -16.72 -14.37 -10.23
N ALA A 225 -16.84 -13.28 -11.01
CA ALA A 225 -15.78 -12.83 -11.92
C ALA A 225 -14.48 -12.48 -11.17
N VAL A 226 -14.57 -11.71 -10.08
CA VAL A 226 -13.43 -11.38 -9.21
C VAL A 226 -12.80 -12.64 -8.60
N GLY A 227 -13.63 -13.57 -8.13
CA GLY A 227 -13.19 -14.85 -7.56
C GLY A 227 -12.37 -15.69 -8.56
N ALA A 228 -12.71 -15.62 -9.84
CA ALA A 228 -12.03 -16.34 -10.91
C ALA A 228 -10.69 -15.74 -11.35
N LEU A 229 -10.38 -14.49 -10.96
CA LEU A 229 -9.11 -13.83 -11.34
C LEU A 229 -7.91 -14.51 -10.69
N GLN A 230 -6.80 -14.63 -11.42
CA GLN A 230 -5.61 -15.38 -10.99
C GLN A 230 -4.40 -14.50 -10.70
N SER A 231 -4.49 -13.19 -10.93
CA SER A 231 -3.40 -12.25 -10.68
C SER A 231 -3.86 -11.00 -9.95
N VAL A 232 -2.93 -10.39 -9.20
CA VAL A 232 -3.12 -9.11 -8.53
C VAL A 232 -3.52 -8.02 -9.53
N GLN A 233 -2.84 -7.97 -10.68
CA GLN A 233 -3.10 -6.96 -11.70
C GLN A 233 -4.53 -7.05 -12.28
N ASP A 234 -5.05 -8.26 -12.48
CA ASP A 234 -6.42 -8.44 -12.98
C ASP A 234 -7.43 -7.94 -11.95
N VAL A 235 -7.22 -8.19 -10.66
CA VAL A 235 -8.12 -7.74 -9.58
C VAL A 235 -8.11 -6.22 -9.47
N LEU A 236 -6.93 -5.60 -9.56
CA LEU A 236 -6.78 -4.14 -9.50
C LEU A 236 -7.48 -3.47 -10.68
N SER A 237 -7.32 -4.02 -11.89
CA SER A 237 -7.91 -3.50 -13.12
C SER A 237 -9.41 -3.82 -13.29
N TYR A 238 -9.96 -4.74 -12.49
CA TYR A 238 -11.37 -5.11 -12.57
C TYR A 238 -12.31 -3.91 -12.31
N ASN A 239 -13.15 -3.60 -13.31
CA ASN A 239 -14.11 -2.51 -13.28
C ASN A 239 -15.43 -2.92 -12.63
N VAL A 240 -15.63 -2.54 -11.37
CA VAL A 240 -16.87 -2.78 -10.62
C VAL A 240 -18.04 -1.87 -11.02
N GLN A 241 -17.85 -0.91 -11.94
CA GLN A 241 -18.89 0.03 -12.36
C GLN A 241 -19.65 -0.42 -13.61
N ALA A 242 -19.13 -1.41 -14.34
CA ALA A 242 -19.77 -1.92 -15.54
C ALA A 242 -20.98 -2.82 -15.17
N ASP A 243 -21.96 -2.91 -16.08
CA ASP A 243 -22.99 -3.95 -16.10
C ASP A 243 -23.91 -4.09 -14.86
N TRP A 244 -24.38 -2.96 -14.31
CA TRP A 244 -25.41 -2.90 -13.24
C TRP A 244 -26.82 -2.66 -13.74
#